data_AF-A0A7R9VQD2-F1
#
_entry.id   AF-A0A7R9VQD2-F1
#
_cell.length_a   1.000
_cell.length_b   1.000
_cell.length_c   1.000
_cell.angle_alpha   90.00
_cell.angle_beta   90.00
_cell.angle_gamma   90.00
#
_symmetry.space_group_name_H-M   'P 1'
#
loop_
_entity.id
_entity.type
_entity.pdbx_description
1 polymer ?
#
loop_
_entity_poly.entity_id
_entity_poly.type
_entity_poly.pdbx_seq_one_letter_code
_entity_poly.pdbx_strand_id
1 'polypeptide(L)'
;MFFRLSVDEITRGELGWILSKHPDSTFSKDFTWGTLRGHWEEGTPHSPAYAVSTDCDSLGFLKAMRKLNKASYVSSLVSAVCPLSLSALRKAFSSALSENFKDESTRHLDTFICSAVVGPWVTKQSTIEFFMESMGIETTAIQETKVGIYKLSVRSPITVSEFLQRVFVASVLLTKNLHVGRKNEWDSKMEAIAALSSKWIDRDSCFSKLPPWAAEAALGLHPIGKDESTGGNKQKSSISH
;
A
#
# COMPACT_ATOMS: atom_id res chain seq x y z
N MET A 1 10.33 0.46 6.68
CA MET A 1 8.96 -0.11 6.77
C MET A 1 9.10 -1.60 6.96
N PHE A 2 8.20 -2.22 7.70
CA PHE A 2 8.06 -3.67 7.73
C PHE A 2 6.61 -4.09 7.48
N PHE A 3 6.46 -5.28 6.92
CA PHE A 3 5.20 -5.93 6.59
C PHE A 3 5.37 -7.41 6.88
N ARG A 4 4.55 -7.96 7.76
CA ARG A 4 4.60 -9.38 8.14
C ARG A 4 3.24 -9.99 7.85
N LEU A 5 3.15 -10.92 6.91
CA LEU A 5 1.93 -11.68 6.62
C LEU A 5 1.91 -12.96 7.43
N SER A 6 0.77 -13.28 8.03
CA SER A 6 0.48 -14.55 8.68
C SER A 6 -0.85 -15.08 8.16
N VAL A 7 -0.88 -16.36 7.83
CA VAL A 7 -2.08 -17.03 7.30
C VAL A 7 -2.29 -18.29 8.11
N ASP A 8 -3.49 -18.46 8.64
CA ASP A 8 -3.83 -19.64 9.45
C ASP A 8 -4.25 -20.81 8.56
N GLU A 9 -4.05 -22.03 9.08
CA GLU A 9 -4.45 -23.30 8.45
C GLU A 9 -3.79 -23.58 7.09
N ILE A 10 -2.62 -22.99 6.84
CA ILE A 10 -1.82 -23.22 5.64
C ILE A 10 -0.40 -23.63 6.01
N THR A 11 0.24 -24.45 5.19
CA THR A 11 1.66 -24.79 5.36
C THR A 11 2.57 -23.73 4.75
N ARG A 12 3.82 -23.68 5.21
CA ARG A 12 4.85 -22.78 4.63
C ARG A 12 5.04 -22.99 3.13
N GLY A 13 4.99 -24.25 2.67
CA GLY A 13 5.14 -24.58 1.25
C GLY A 13 4.01 -24.03 0.39
N GLU A 14 2.77 -24.19 0.84
CA GLU A 14 1.57 -23.68 0.15
C GLU A 14 1.57 -22.14 0.12
N LEU A 15 1.83 -21.48 1.26
CA LEU A 15 1.95 -20.02 1.29
C LEU A 15 3.11 -19.53 0.41
N GLY A 16 4.23 -20.25 0.41
CA GLY A 16 5.39 -19.92 -0.42
C GLY A 16 5.07 -19.99 -1.91
N TRP A 17 4.26 -20.96 -2.32
CA TRP A 17 3.77 -21.04 -3.70
C TRP A 17 2.91 -19.83 -4.07
N ILE A 18 1.93 -19.48 -3.23
CA ILE A 18 1.06 -18.30 -3.44
C ILE A 18 1.88 -17.01 -3.50
N LEU A 19 2.90 -16.86 -2.66
CA LEU A 19 3.74 -15.65 -2.66
C LEU A 19 4.84 -15.69 -3.74
N SER A 20 5.01 -16.82 -4.43
CA SER A 20 6.16 -17.09 -5.30
C SER A 20 7.50 -16.92 -4.56
N LYS A 21 7.59 -17.43 -3.32
CA LYS A 21 8.76 -17.42 -2.45
C LYS A 21 9.10 -18.83 -2.00
N HIS A 22 10.36 -19.22 -2.17
CA HIS A 22 10.83 -20.52 -1.72
C HIS A 22 10.86 -20.55 -0.17
N PRO A 23 10.34 -21.59 0.51
CA PRO A 23 10.27 -21.71 1.98
C PRO A 23 11.60 -21.52 2.72
N ASP A 24 12.71 -21.84 2.07
CA ASP A 24 14.06 -21.74 2.64
C ASP A 24 14.85 -20.52 2.14
N SER A 25 14.26 -19.68 1.28
CA SER A 25 14.98 -18.55 0.72
C SER A 25 14.79 -17.28 1.53
N THR A 26 15.91 -16.61 1.78
CA THR A 26 15.93 -15.17 2.06
C THR A 26 16.06 -14.43 0.74
N PHE A 27 15.25 -13.40 0.57
CA PHE A 27 15.26 -12.52 -0.59
C PHE A 27 15.86 -11.17 -0.20
N SER A 28 16.83 -10.68 -0.97
CA SER A 28 17.32 -9.31 -0.87
C SER A 28 17.43 -8.73 -2.27
N LYS A 29 16.89 -7.54 -2.47
CA LYS A 29 16.92 -6.85 -3.77
C LYS A 29 17.01 -5.36 -3.58
N ASP A 30 17.98 -4.76 -4.24
CA ASP A 30 18.09 -3.32 -4.31
C ASP A 30 17.07 -2.73 -5.28
N PHE A 31 16.57 -1.55 -4.93
CA PHE A 31 15.70 -0.74 -5.77
C PHE A 31 16.17 0.72 -5.73
N THR A 32 15.60 1.56 -6.59
CA THR A 32 16.01 2.95 -6.78
C THR A 32 16.12 3.77 -5.49
N TRP A 33 15.38 3.40 -4.44
CA TRP A 33 15.29 4.15 -3.20
C TRP A 33 15.70 3.35 -1.97
N GLY A 34 16.42 2.23 -2.12
CA GLY A 34 16.91 1.45 -0.99
C GLY A 34 16.99 -0.05 -1.24
N THR A 35 16.90 -0.84 -0.16
CA THR A 35 16.97 -2.30 -0.21
C THR A 35 15.69 -2.90 0.34
N LEU A 36 15.18 -3.91 -0.37
CA LEU A 36 14.03 -4.71 0.01
C LEU A 36 14.52 -6.07 0.48
N ARG A 37 14.13 -6.50 1.67
CA ARG A 37 14.47 -7.81 2.24
C ARG A 37 13.20 -8.59 2.55
N GLY A 38 13.22 -9.88 2.30
CA GLY A 38 12.12 -10.80 2.59
C GLY A 38 12.66 -12.08 3.21
N HIS A 39 12.01 -12.59 4.23
CA HIS A 39 12.40 -13.84 4.89
C HIS A 39 11.19 -14.53 5.52
N TRP A 40 11.31 -15.84 5.69
CA TRP A 40 10.36 -16.63 6.46
C TRP A 40 10.69 -16.52 7.94
N GLU A 41 9.70 -16.24 8.76
CA GLU A 41 9.86 -16.29 10.20
C GLU A 41 9.63 -17.70 10.73
N GLU A 42 10.25 -18.00 11.87
CA GLU A 42 9.90 -19.19 12.65
C GLU A 42 8.46 -19.03 13.15
N GLY A 43 7.61 -19.98 12.74
CA GLY A 43 6.19 -20.02 13.08
C GLY A 43 5.77 -21.46 13.26
N THR A 44 4.49 -21.66 13.57
CA THR A 44 3.96 -23.02 13.64
C THR A 44 3.83 -23.61 12.22
N PRO A 45 3.91 -24.93 12.05
CA PRO A 45 3.78 -25.57 10.73
C PRO A 45 2.48 -25.22 9.98
N HIS A 46 1.43 -24.83 10.73
CA HIS A 46 0.09 -24.49 10.22
C HIS A 46 -0.29 -23.01 10.36
N SER A 47 0.67 -22.15 10.71
CA SER A 47 0.50 -20.70 10.68
C SER A 47 1.86 -20.05 10.36
N PRO A 48 2.34 -20.22 9.11
CA PRO A 48 3.60 -19.64 8.67
C PRO A 48 3.48 -18.12 8.55
N ALA A 49 4.60 -17.44 8.77
CA ALA A 49 4.70 -16.00 8.57
C ALA A 49 5.81 -15.64 7.59
N TYR A 50 5.51 -14.70 6.67
CA TYR A 50 6.47 -14.14 5.74
C TYR A 50 6.65 -12.65 6.01
N ALA A 51 7.88 -12.26 6.34
CA ALA A 51 8.23 -10.90 6.68
C ALA A 51 8.98 -10.22 5.53
N VAL A 52 8.60 -8.98 5.25
CA VAL A 52 9.22 -8.09 4.28
C VAL A 52 9.57 -6.79 4.97
N SER A 53 10.83 -6.37 4.84
CA SER A 53 11.29 -5.07 5.29
C SER A 53 11.88 -4.26 4.14
N THR A 54 11.72 -2.94 4.23
CA THR A 54 12.33 -2.00 3.29
C THR A 54 13.15 -1.00 4.07
N ASP A 55 14.42 -0.91 3.70
CA ASP A 55 15.36 0.09 4.18
C ASP A 55 15.54 1.11 3.08
N CYS A 56 14.92 2.29 3.23
CA CYS A 56 15.07 3.34 2.23
C CYS A 56 16.41 4.06 2.38
N ASP A 57 17.07 4.35 1.25
CA ASP A 57 18.27 5.17 1.20
C ASP A 57 17.94 6.60 1.64
N SER A 58 18.34 6.90 2.88
CA SER A 58 18.13 8.20 3.51
C SER A 58 18.80 9.32 2.72
N LEU A 59 20.00 9.09 2.17
CA LEU A 59 20.75 10.10 1.44
C LEU A 59 20.12 10.34 0.05
N GLY A 60 19.72 9.27 -0.63
CA GLY A 60 18.96 9.34 -1.88
C GLY A 60 17.65 10.11 -1.71
N PHE A 61 16.91 9.82 -0.64
CA PHE A 61 15.68 10.55 -0.29
C PHE A 61 15.92 12.04 -0.06
N LEU A 62 16.94 12.40 0.75
CA LEU A 62 17.30 13.79 1.02
C LEU A 62 17.68 14.54 -0.25
N LYS A 63 18.45 13.91 -1.15
CA LYS A 63 18.81 14.49 -2.45
C LYS A 63 17.56 14.76 -3.29
N ALA A 64 16.57 13.87 -3.29
CA ALA A 64 15.31 14.06 -4.03
C ALA A 64 14.45 15.17 -3.42
N MET A 65 14.29 15.20 -2.10
CA MET A 65 13.54 16.24 -1.39
C MET A 65 14.13 17.64 -1.62
N ARG A 66 15.47 17.75 -1.61
CA ARG A 66 16.17 18.99 -1.95
C ARG A 66 15.88 19.45 -3.38
N LYS A 67 15.91 18.54 -4.36
CA LYS A 67 15.55 18.85 -5.76
C LYS A 67 14.11 19.36 -5.90
N LEU A 68 13.21 18.92 -5.02
CA LEU A 68 11.80 19.34 -4.99
C LEU A 68 11.56 20.57 -4.10
N ASN A 69 12.62 21.20 -3.57
CA ASN A 69 12.56 22.31 -2.64
C ASN A 69 11.68 22.04 -1.40
N LYS A 70 11.61 20.78 -0.95
CA LYS A 70 10.89 20.39 0.26
C LYS A 70 11.87 20.35 1.44
N ALA A 71 11.53 21.06 2.52
CA ALA A 71 12.31 20.99 3.77
C ALA A 71 12.20 19.59 4.37
N SER A 72 13.32 18.88 4.46
CA SER A 72 13.38 17.55 5.07
C SER A 72 14.84 17.24 5.38
N TYR A 73 15.28 17.50 6.62
CA TYR A 73 16.61 17.08 7.09
C TYR A 73 16.55 15.77 7.88
N VAL A 74 15.40 15.46 8.48
CA VAL A 74 15.05 14.17 9.08
C VAL A 74 13.58 13.94 8.80
N SER A 75 13.24 12.90 8.03
CA SER A 75 11.85 12.57 7.74
C SER A 75 11.57 11.14 8.19
N SER A 76 10.57 10.97 9.06
CA SER A 76 10.07 9.64 9.45
C SER A 76 9.54 8.84 8.25
N LEU A 77 9.30 9.48 7.11
CA LEU A 77 8.87 8.85 5.86
C LEU A 77 9.86 7.84 5.29
N VAL A 78 11.15 7.98 5.60
CA VAL A 78 12.19 7.05 5.12
C VAL A 78 12.02 5.66 5.77
N SER A 79 11.51 5.62 7.00
CA SER A 79 11.32 4.37 7.73
C SER A 79 9.86 3.92 7.75
N ALA A 80 8.92 4.81 7.43
CA ALA A 80 7.48 4.57 7.52
C ALA A 80 6.87 3.91 6.28
N VAL A 81 5.59 3.51 6.41
CA VAL A 81 4.77 3.17 5.24
C VAL A 81 4.55 4.44 4.41
N CYS A 82 5.10 4.45 3.20
CA CYS A 82 5.04 5.58 2.30
C CYS A 82 5.03 5.10 0.84
N PRO A 83 4.80 6.00 -0.15
CA PRO A 83 4.69 5.57 -1.55
C PRO A 83 5.98 4.94 -2.11
N LEU A 84 7.14 5.15 -1.47
CA LEU A 84 8.42 4.53 -1.84
C LEU A 84 8.48 3.10 -1.32
N SER A 85 8.22 2.87 -0.03
CA SER A 85 8.22 1.53 0.56
C SER A 85 7.11 0.65 -0.03
N LEU A 86 5.94 1.22 -0.32
CA LEU A 86 4.85 0.51 -0.99
C LEU A 86 5.23 0.09 -2.42
N SER A 87 6.02 0.89 -3.15
CA SER A 87 6.51 0.48 -4.47
C SER A 87 7.42 -0.75 -4.40
N ALA A 88 8.22 -0.86 -3.33
CA ALA A 88 9.04 -2.04 -3.07
C ALA A 88 8.18 -3.24 -2.63
N LEU A 89 7.18 -3.01 -1.78
CA LEU A 89 6.21 -4.05 -1.37
C LEU A 89 5.48 -4.65 -2.57
N ARG A 90 5.02 -3.81 -3.51
CA ARG A 90 4.40 -4.26 -4.76
C ARG A 90 5.32 -5.15 -5.58
N LYS A 91 6.63 -4.85 -5.61
CA LYS A 91 7.63 -5.70 -6.27
C LYS A 91 7.86 -7.00 -5.51
N ALA A 92 7.83 -6.98 -4.18
CA ALA A 92 7.99 -8.17 -3.35
C ALA A 92 6.89 -9.19 -3.64
N PHE A 93 5.65 -8.72 -3.74
CA PHE A 93 4.44 -9.52 -3.90
C PHE A 93 3.82 -9.40 -5.28
N SER A 94 4.61 -9.12 -6.33
CA SER A 94 4.07 -8.83 -7.66
C SER A 94 3.19 -9.95 -8.21
N SER A 95 3.60 -11.21 -8.04
CA SER A 95 2.84 -12.38 -8.50
C SER A 95 1.51 -12.51 -7.76
N ALA A 96 1.54 -12.46 -6.42
CA ALA A 96 0.33 -12.56 -5.60
C ALA A 96 -0.64 -11.40 -5.84
N LEU A 97 -0.14 -10.17 -5.94
CA LEU A 97 -0.98 -8.99 -6.19
C LEU A 97 -1.64 -9.02 -7.56
N SER A 98 -0.92 -9.49 -8.59
CA SER A 98 -1.44 -9.54 -9.96
C SER A 98 -2.15 -10.84 -10.31
N GLU A 99 -2.21 -11.80 -9.37
CA GLU A 99 -2.71 -13.16 -9.58
C GLU A 99 -2.08 -13.87 -10.79
N ASN A 100 -0.85 -13.48 -11.16
CA ASN A 100 -0.11 -14.07 -12.26
C ASN A 100 0.68 -15.28 -11.77
N PHE A 101 -0.03 -16.38 -11.57
CA PHE A 101 0.55 -17.68 -11.21
C PHE A 101 0.97 -18.42 -12.48
N LYS A 102 2.20 -18.92 -12.50
CA LYS A 102 2.75 -19.62 -13.68
C LYS A 102 2.25 -21.06 -13.84
N ASP A 103 1.54 -21.58 -12.85
CA ASP A 103 1.22 -23.00 -12.74
C ASP A 103 -0.26 -23.21 -12.40
N GLU A 104 -0.84 -24.31 -12.86
CA GLU A 104 -2.29 -24.60 -12.81
C GLU A 104 -2.85 -24.90 -11.41
N SER A 105 -2.03 -24.77 -10.36
CA SER A 105 -2.46 -25.05 -8.99
C SER A 105 -3.59 -24.10 -8.57
N THR A 106 -4.76 -24.64 -8.23
CA THR A 106 -5.95 -23.87 -7.82
C THR A 106 -5.87 -23.33 -6.39
N ARG A 107 -4.80 -23.67 -5.64
CA ARG A 107 -4.61 -23.28 -4.23
C ARG A 107 -4.60 -21.78 -3.97
N HIS A 108 -4.31 -20.95 -4.99
CA HIS A 108 -4.41 -19.48 -4.86
C HIS A 108 -5.86 -18.98 -4.77
N LEU A 109 -6.83 -19.84 -5.09
CA LEU A 109 -8.27 -19.56 -4.99
C LEU A 109 -8.84 -19.96 -3.62
N ASP A 110 -8.07 -20.69 -2.81
CA ASP A 110 -8.48 -21.06 -1.45
C ASP A 110 -8.61 -19.81 -0.58
N THR A 111 -9.53 -19.86 0.38
CA THR A 111 -9.84 -18.74 1.27
C THR A 111 -9.36 -19.04 2.68
N PHE A 112 -8.77 -18.04 3.33
CA PHE A 112 -8.10 -18.16 4.62
C PHE A 112 -8.41 -16.97 5.51
N ILE A 113 -8.30 -17.17 6.83
CA ILE A 113 -8.18 -16.06 7.77
C ILE A 113 -6.75 -15.52 7.67
N CYS A 114 -6.64 -14.34 7.05
CA CYS A 114 -5.37 -13.66 6.84
C CYS A 114 -5.16 -12.57 7.89
N SER A 115 -3.93 -12.41 8.34
CA SER A 115 -3.53 -11.27 9.16
C SER A 115 -2.17 -10.74 8.74
N ALA A 116 -1.94 -9.46 8.99
CA ALA A 116 -0.63 -8.86 8.79
C ALA A 116 -0.27 -7.89 9.90
N VAL A 117 1.01 -7.72 10.16
CA VAL A 117 1.54 -6.62 10.95
C VAL A 117 2.24 -5.65 10.02
N VAL A 118 1.82 -4.39 10.05
CA VAL A 118 2.33 -3.35 9.16
C VAL A 118 2.70 -2.10 9.93
N GLY A 119 3.85 -1.55 9.59
CA GLY A 119 4.25 -0.25 10.10
C GLY A 119 5.68 0.14 9.72
N PRO A 120 6.18 1.22 10.31
CA PRO A 120 5.44 2.14 11.17
C PRO A 120 4.67 3.18 10.32
N TRP A 121 3.53 3.67 10.80
CA TRP A 121 2.68 4.65 10.11
C TRP A 121 2.82 6.04 10.72
N VAL A 122 2.98 7.07 9.88
CA VAL A 122 3.07 8.48 10.29
C VAL A 122 1.75 9.18 9.94
N THR A 123 0.64 8.60 10.40
CA THR A 123 -0.72 9.08 10.17
C THR A 123 -1.53 8.88 11.46
N LYS A 124 -2.57 9.70 11.66
CA LYS A 124 -3.48 9.54 12.81
C LYS A 124 -4.15 8.16 12.78
N GLN A 125 -4.24 7.52 13.94
CA GLN A 125 -4.88 6.22 14.13
C GLN A 125 -6.28 6.16 13.52
N SER A 126 -7.14 7.14 13.85
CA SER A 126 -8.51 7.21 13.35
C SER A 126 -8.60 7.23 11.82
N THR A 127 -7.60 7.81 11.14
CA THR A 127 -7.54 7.80 9.67
C THR A 127 -7.13 6.43 9.15
N ILE A 128 -6.19 5.76 9.81
CA ILE A 128 -5.76 4.40 9.43
C ILE A 128 -6.92 3.42 9.58
N GLU A 129 -7.57 3.41 10.75
CA GLU A 129 -8.74 2.58 11.04
C GLU A 129 -9.83 2.81 10.00
N PHE A 130 -10.19 4.07 9.73
CA PHE A 130 -11.22 4.40 8.75
C PHE A 130 -10.92 3.83 7.34
N PHE A 131 -9.69 3.99 6.82
CA PHE A 131 -9.36 3.49 5.48
C PHE A 131 -9.27 1.96 5.45
N MET A 132 -8.74 1.32 6.50
CA MET A 132 -8.64 -0.14 6.58
C MET A 132 -10.03 -0.78 6.73
N GLU A 133 -10.86 -0.26 7.62
CA GLU A 133 -12.25 -0.72 7.81
C GLU A 133 -13.07 -0.54 6.55
N SER A 134 -12.84 0.55 5.80
CA SER A 134 -13.47 0.77 4.49
C SER A 134 -13.07 -0.29 3.45
N MET A 135 -11.99 -1.06 3.67
CA MET A 135 -11.62 -2.21 2.84
C MET A 135 -12.03 -3.55 3.47
N GLY A 136 -12.83 -3.55 4.54
CA GLY A 136 -13.20 -4.75 5.28
C GLY A 136 -12.06 -5.33 6.14
N ILE A 137 -11.05 -4.52 6.45
CA ILE A 137 -9.90 -4.93 7.28
C ILE A 137 -10.07 -4.36 8.69
N GLU A 138 -10.05 -5.24 9.68
CA GLU A 138 -9.97 -4.87 11.09
C GLU A 138 -8.57 -4.42 11.45
N THR A 139 -8.48 -3.37 12.26
CA THR A 139 -7.23 -2.77 12.67
C THR A 139 -7.10 -2.84 14.19
N THR A 140 -5.95 -3.32 14.68
CA THR A 140 -5.62 -3.32 16.11
C THR A 140 -4.24 -2.70 16.29
N ALA A 141 -4.13 -1.65 17.11
CA ALA A 141 -2.85 -1.05 17.42
C ALA A 141 -1.99 -2.01 18.27
N ILE A 142 -0.76 -2.28 17.83
CA ILE A 142 0.24 -3.04 18.60
C ILE A 142 1.06 -2.06 19.46
N GLN A 143 1.31 -0.87 18.92
CA GLN A 143 2.06 0.17 19.59
C GLN A 143 1.40 1.53 19.34
N GLU A 144 0.79 2.09 20.38
CA GLU A 144 0.17 3.41 20.37
C GLU A 144 1.20 4.50 20.67
N THR A 145 1.97 4.89 19.66
CA THR A 145 2.81 6.09 19.74
C THR A 145 2.49 7.04 18.58
N LYS A 146 3.21 8.17 18.48
CA LYS A 146 3.13 9.07 17.32
C LYS A 146 3.42 8.37 15.98
N VAL A 147 4.06 7.20 16.02
CA VAL A 147 4.25 6.33 14.87
C VAL A 147 3.66 4.95 15.19
N GLY A 148 2.57 4.60 14.53
CA GLY A 148 1.78 3.42 14.89
C GLY A 148 2.20 2.16 14.14
N ILE A 149 2.24 1.03 14.83
CA ILE A 149 2.31 -0.31 14.24
C ILE A 149 0.97 -0.97 14.46
N TYR A 150 0.39 -1.54 13.41
CA TYR A 150 -0.95 -2.12 13.46
C TYR A 150 -0.94 -3.58 13.00
N LYS A 151 -1.71 -4.39 13.71
CA LYS A 151 -2.19 -5.67 13.23
C LYS A 151 -3.44 -5.42 12.38
N LEU A 152 -3.46 -6.01 11.19
CA LEU A 152 -4.52 -5.96 10.21
C LEU A 152 -5.07 -7.37 10.07
N SER A 153 -6.37 -7.56 10.12
CA SER A 153 -7.00 -8.88 9.97
C SER A 153 -8.35 -8.80 9.28
N VAL A 154 -8.84 -9.92 8.78
CA VAL A 154 -10.17 -10.04 8.19
C VAL A 154 -11.09 -10.91 9.05
N ARG A 155 -12.39 -10.60 9.03
CA ARG A 155 -13.43 -11.38 9.74
C ARG A 155 -13.80 -12.66 9.01
N SER A 156 -13.86 -12.58 7.70
CA SER A 156 -14.27 -13.65 6.82
C SER A 156 -13.07 -14.19 6.04
N PRO A 157 -13.03 -15.51 5.76
CA PRO A 157 -12.02 -16.07 4.89
C PRO A 157 -12.01 -15.37 3.52
N ILE A 158 -10.83 -14.95 3.06
CA ILE A 158 -10.61 -14.40 1.71
C ILE A 158 -9.33 -15.00 1.12
N THR A 159 -9.12 -14.82 -0.19
CA THR A 159 -7.86 -15.26 -0.80
C THR A 159 -6.69 -14.42 -0.27
N VAL A 160 -5.49 -15.01 -0.20
CA VAL A 160 -4.27 -14.27 0.20
C VAL A 160 -4.00 -13.10 -0.75
N SER A 161 -4.25 -13.29 -2.04
CA SER A 161 -4.12 -12.24 -3.07
C SER A 161 -5.04 -11.05 -2.79
N GLU A 162 -6.32 -11.33 -2.52
CA GLU A 162 -7.30 -10.30 -2.19
C GLU A 162 -6.96 -9.57 -0.90
N PHE A 163 -6.50 -10.28 0.14
CA PHE A 163 -6.03 -9.65 1.37
C PHE A 163 -4.88 -8.67 1.10
N LEU A 164 -3.87 -9.11 0.35
CA LEU A 164 -2.73 -8.26 -0.02
C LEU A 164 -3.17 -7.07 -0.88
N GLN A 165 -4.10 -7.25 -1.80
CA GLN A 165 -4.66 -6.18 -2.63
C GLN A 165 -5.37 -5.14 -1.75
N ARG A 166 -6.28 -5.55 -0.85
CA ARG A 166 -7.01 -4.66 0.06
C ARG A 166 -6.04 -3.84 0.94
N VAL A 167 -5.07 -4.51 1.57
CA VAL A 167 -4.06 -3.84 2.41
C VAL A 167 -3.23 -2.86 1.58
N PHE A 168 -2.81 -3.27 0.38
CA PHE A 168 -2.02 -2.43 -0.52
C PHE A 168 -2.80 -1.18 -0.96
N VAL A 169 -4.04 -1.35 -1.41
CA VAL A 169 -4.90 -0.25 -1.86
C VAL A 169 -5.16 0.74 -0.72
N ALA A 170 -5.58 0.27 0.46
CA ALA A 170 -5.74 1.12 1.65
C ALA A 170 -4.46 1.90 1.94
N SER A 171 -3.32 1.23 1.87
CA SER A 171 -2.02 1.83 2.17
C SER A 171 -1.60 2.92 1.17
N VAL A 172 -1.87 2.72 -0.11
CA VAL A 172 -1.58 3.74 -1.13
C VAL A 172 -2.50 4.95 -0.95
N LEU A 173 -3.80 4.73 -0.70
CA LEU A 173 -4.76 5.82 -0.46
C LEU A 173 -4.38 6.64 0.79
N LEU A 174 -4.02 5.96 1.88
CA LEU A 174 -3.55 6.58 3.12
C LEU A 174 -2.30 7.45 2.92
N THR A 175 -1.45 7.10 1.95
CA THR A 175 -0.16 7.77 1.72
C THR A 175 -0.17 8.77 0.56
N LYS A 176 -1.34 9.08 -0.01
CA LYS A 176 -1.50 10.04 -1.12
C LYS A 176 -0.80 11.38 -0.89
N ASN A 177 -1.02 11.97 0.28
CA ASN A 177 -0.47 13.29 0.63
C ASN A 177 1.04 13.26 0.91
N LEU A 178 1.63 12.06 1.00
CA LEU A 178 3.06 11.83 1.24
C LEU A 178 3.83 11.60 -0.07
N HIS A 179 3.20 11.80 -1.22
CA HIS A 179 3.82 11.58 -2.51
C HIS A 179 4.98 12.56 -2.77
N VAL A 180 6.13 11.99 -3.15
CA VAL A 180 7.38 12.72 -3.46
C VAL A 180 7.67 12.71 -4.97
N GLY A 181 6.75 12.23 -5.82
CA GLY A 181 6.92 12.14 -7.27
C GLY A 181 6.19 13.24 -8.06
N ARG A 182 6.38 13.21 -9.39
CA ARG A 182 5.63 14.06 -10.35
C ARG A 182 4.20 13.55 -10.49
N LYS A 183 3.25 14.43 -10.85
CA LYS A 183 1.82 14.10 -11.06
C LYS A 183 1.60 12.82 -11.89
N ASN A 184 2.37 12.63 -12.96
CA ASN A 184 2.26 11.46 -13.84
C ASN A 184 2.59 10.11 -13.16
N GLU A 185 3.47 10.10 -12.13
CA GLU A 185 3.76 8.88 -11.36
C GLU A 185 2.62 8.52 -10.41
N TRP A 186 1.83 9.51 -10.00
CA TRP A 186 0.64 9.31 -9.20
C TRP A 186 -0.49 8.70 -10.05
N ASP A 187 -0.69 9.21 -11.26
CA ASP A 187 -1.74 8.71 -12.16
C ASP A 187 -1.54 7.22 -12.52
N SER A 188 -0.29 6.82 -12.83
CA SER A 188 0.04 5.39 -13.06
C SER A 188 -0.17 4.52 -11.81
N LYS A 189 -0.01 5.08 -10.60
CA LYS A 189 -0.33 4.36 -9.36
C LYS A 189 -1.83 4.20 -9.17
N MET A 190 -2.64 5.21 -9.54
CA MET A 190 -4.10 5.12 -9.47
C MET A 190 -4.66 4.10 -10.45
N GLU A 191 -4.12 4.03 -11.66
CA GLU A 191 -4.49 2.99 -12.64
C GLU A 191 -4.18 1.58 -12.12
N ALA A 192 -3.03 1.41 -11.47
CA ALA A 192 -2.69 0.15 -10.81
C ALA A 192 -3.59 -0.17 -9.60
N ILE A 193 -4.05 0.84 -8.86
CA ILE A 193 -5.02 0.65 -7.78
C ILE A 193 -6.34 0.13 -8.36
N ALA A 194 -6.88 0.81 -9.38
CA ALA A 194 -8.13 0.44 -10.03
C ALA A 194 -8.10 -1.01 -10.58
N ALA A 195 -6.98 -1.41 -11.18
CA ALA A 195 -6.81 -2.79 -11.64
C ALA A 195 -6.88 -3.81 -10.49
N LEU A 196 -6.27 -3.51 -9.33
CA LEU A 196 -6.24 -4.40 -8.17
C LEU A 196 -7.56 -4.45 -7.40
N SER A 197 -8.35 -3.37 -7.41
CA SER A 197 -9.65 -3.30 -6.72
C SER A 197 -10.82 -3.82 -7.55
N SER A 198 -10.72 -3.80 -8.88
CA SER A 198 -11.81 -4.12 -9.81
C SER A 198 -12.58 -5.42 -9.54
N LYS A 199 -11.93 -6.44 -8.95
CA LYS A 199 -12.52 -7.78 -8.75
C LYS A 199 -13.40 -7.90 -7.50
N TRP A 200 -13.14 -7.10 -6.48
CA TRP A 200 -13.83 -7.18 -5.18
C TRP A 200 -14.57 -5.89 -4.81
N ILE A 201 -14.39 -4.82 -5.60
CA ILE A 201 -15.03 -3.52 -5.36
C ILE A 201 -16.56 -3.56 -5.41
N ASP A 202 -17.13 -4.35 -6.33
CA ASP A 202 -18.59 -4.44 -6.51
C ASP A 202 -19.29 -5.33 -5.48
N ARG A 203 -18.53 -6.19 -4.77
CA ARG A 203 -19.11 -7.22 -3.87
C ARG A 203 -19.46 -6.67 -2.49
N ASP A 204 -18.69 -5.70 -1.99
CA ASP A 204 -18.68 -5.43 -0.55
C ASP A 204 -19.35 -4.12 -0.12
N SER A 205 -19.85 -3.28 -1.05
CA SER A 205 -20.37 -1.91 -0.75
C SER A 205 -19.41 -1.00 0.04
N CYS A 206 -18.18 -1.47 0.25
CA CYS A 206 -17.14 -0.99 1.15
C CYS A 206 -16.69 0.44 0.83
N PHE A 207 -16.77 0.83 -0.45
CA PHE A 207 -16.34 2.13 -0.95
C PHE A 207 -17.34 3.27 -0.73
N SER A 208 -18.59 2.97 -0.35
CA SER A 208 -19.58 4.01 -0.01
C SER A 208 -19.14 4.89 1.17
N LYS A 209 -18.25 4.37 2.02
CA LYS A 209 -17.71 5.07 3.18
C LYS A 209 -16.47 5.91 2.85
N LEU A 210 -15.80 5.66 1.72
CA LEU A 210 -14.59 6.40 1.37
C LEU A 210 -14.92 7.84 0.93
N PRO A 211 -14.00 8.79 1.15
CA PRO A 211 -14.09 10.11 0.55
C PRO A 211 -14.23 10.00 -0.98
N PRO A 212 -14.99 10.89 -1.66
CA PRO A 212 -15.26 10.79 -3.09
C PRO A 212 -14.00 10.60 -3.94
N TRP A 213 -12.94 11.35 -3.65
CA TRP A 213 -11.67 11.23 -4.38
C TRP A 213 -11.00 9.86 -4.26
N ALA A 214 -11.22 9.16 -3.14
CA ALA A 214 -10.63 7.85 -2.86
C ALA A 214 -11.48 6.73 -3.46
N ALA A 215 -12.80 6.89 -3.43
CA ALA A 215 -13.74 6.01 -4.13
C ALA A 215 -13.53 6.09 -5.66
N GLU A 216 -13.45 7.29 -6.21
CA GLU A 216 -13.15 7.55 -7.64
C GLU A 216 -11.84 6.88 -8.05
N ALA A 217 -10.78 7.07 -7.26
CA ALA A 217 -9.48 6.45 -7.50
C ALA A 217 -9.53 4.92 -7.53
N ALA A 218 -10.25 4.30 -6.61
CA ALA A 218 -10.37 2.85 -6.53
C ALA A 218 -11.29 2.27 -7.61
N LEU A 219 -12.24 3.06 -8.11
CA LEU A 219 -13.11 2.69 -9.22
C LEU A 219 -12.47 2.97 -10.59
N GLY A 220 -11.27 3.56 -10.63
CA GLY A 220 -10.65 4.01 -11.88
C GLY A 220 -11.40 5.15 -12.56
N LEU A 221 -12.28 5.84 -11.82
CA LEU A 221 -12.95 7.04 -12.29
C LEU A 221 -11.95 8.19 -12.16
N HIS A 222 -11.40 8.65 -13.29
CA HIS A 222 -10.55 9.83 -13.27
C HIS A 222 -11.32 11.01 -12.69
N PRO A 223 -10.76 11.79 -11.74
CA PRO A 223 -11.36 13.05 -11.39
C PRO A 223 -11.37 13.92 -12.65
N ILE A 224 -12.56 14.22 -13.17
CA ILE A 224 -12.74 15.33 -14.10
C ILE A 224 -12.20 16.53 -13.33
N GLY A 225 -11.05 17.04 -13.74
CA GLY A 225 -10.45 18.22 -13.16
C GLY A 225 -11.52 19.32 -13.18
N LYS A 226 -11.98 19.74 -12.00
CA LYS A 226 -12.42 21.12 -11.88
C LYS A 226 -11.18 21.94 -12.14
N ASP A 227 -11.07 22.45 -13.36
CA ASP A 227 -10.19 23.56 -13.67
C ASP A 227 -10.43 24.63 -12.60
N GLU A 228 -9.41 24.87 -11.78
CA GLU A 228 -9.29 26.10 -11.02
C GLU A 228 -9.11 27.25 -12.01
N SER A 229 -10.20 27.68 -12.64
CA SER A 229 -10.31 28.97 -13.31
C SER A 229 -10.89 29.99 -12.33
N THR A 230 -10.22 30.19 -11.21
CA THR A 230 -10.43 31.37 -10.38
C THR A 230 -9.71 32.57 -10.99
N GLY A 231 -10.51 33.43 -11.62
CA GLY A 231 -10.48 34.88 -11.41
C GLY A 231 -9.19 35.63 -11.73
N GLY A 232 -9.14 36.24 -12.92
CA GLY A 232 -8.23 37.32 -13.27
C GLY A 232 -8.97 38.46 -13.94
N ASN A 233 -9.89 39.11 -13.23
CA ASN A 233 -10.57 40.31 -13.71
C ASN A 233 -9.58 41.48 -13.72
N LYS A 234 -8.81 41.64 -14.80
CA LYS A 234 -7.99 42.84 -15.03
C LYS A 234 -8.90 43.98 -15.50
N GLN A 235 -9.32 44.82 -14.55
CA GLN A 235 -9.73 46.19 -14.83
C GLN A 235 -8.63 46.89 -15.64
N LYS A 236 -8.91 47.17 -16.92
CA LYS A 236 -8.14 48.12 -17.71
C LYS A 236 -8.49 49.52 -17.24
N SER A 237 -7.57 50.19 -16.55
CA SER A 237 -7.57 51.64 -16.45
C SER A 237 -7.18 52.22 -17.81
N SER A 238 -8.15 52.78 -18.53
CA SER A 238 -7.92 53.66 -19.67
C SER A 238 -7.42 55.00 -19.15
N ILE A 239 -6.16 55.34 -19.46
CA ILE A 239 -5.67 56.72 -19.44
C ILE A 239 -6.00 57.30 -20.81
N SER A 240 -6.87 58.31 -20.83
CA SER A 240 -7.13 59.16 -21.99
C SER A 240 -6.03 60.22 -22.10
N HIS A 241 -5.54 60.42 -23.32
CA HIS A 241 -4.82 61.60 -23.75
C HIS A 241 -5.76 62.82 -23.82
#